data_AF-A0AAU4TRN9-F1
#
_entry.id   AF-A0AAU4TRN9-F1
#
_cell.length_a   1.000
_cell.length_b   1.000
_cell.length_c   1.000
_cell.angle_alpha   90.00
_cell.angle_beta   90.00
_cell.angle_gamma   90.00
#
_symmetry.space_group_name_H-M   'P 1'
#
loop_
_entity.id
_entity.type
_entity.pdbx_description
1 polymer ?
#
loop_
_entity_poly.entity_id
_entity_poly.type
_entity_poly.pdbx_seq_one_letter_code
_entity_poly.pdbx_strand_id
1 'polypeptide(L)' 'MSKLTKAKDFKKSKSGTYLSIATTAFGALGVAKRLKKARTEKDTLVLIDATVSAVAIVTGLAILYRELKRLGDDDVLLG' A
#
# COMPACT_ATOMS: atom_id res chain seq x y z
N MET A 1 9.03 -25.88 9.41
CA MET A 1 8.64 -24.57 8.81
C MET A 1 9.72 -23.54 9.12
N SER A 2 10.25 -22.84 8.12
CA SER A 2 11.25 -21.78 8.33
C SER A 2 10.58 -20.48 8.82
N LYS A 3 11.31 -19.66 9.60
CA LYS A 3 10.84 -18.33 10.06
C LYS A 3 10.44 -17.42 8.90
N LEU A 4 11.15 -17.54 7.76
CA LEU A 4 10.87 -16.79 6.53
C LEU A 4 9.50 -17.13 5.95
N THR A 5 9.14 -18.42 5.94
CA THR A 5 7.85 -18.91 5.45
C THR A 5 6.72 -18.32 6.31
N LYS A 6 6.85 -18.40 7.64
CA LYS A 6 5.86 -17.85 8.57
C LYS A 6 5.63 -16.34 8.41
N ALA A 7 6.70 -15.57 8.16
CA ALA A 7 6.58 -14.13 7.91
C ALA A 7 5.85 -13.82 6.59
N LYS A 8 6.09 -14.61 5.54
CA LYS A 8 5.41 -14.47 4.23
C LYS A 8 3.92 -14.81 4.35
N ASP A 9 3.60 -15.88 5.07
CA ASP A 9 2.22 -16.29 5.33
C ASP A 9 1.49 -15.25 6.18
N PHE A 10 2.15 -14.69 7.19
CA PHE A 10 1.58 -13.61 7.99
C PHE A 10 1.23 -12.39 7.13
N LYS A 11 2.14 -11.93 6.25
CA LYS A 11 1.85 -10.80 5.35
C LYS A 11 0.65 -11.04 4.43
N LYS A 12 0.43 -12.30 4.02
CA LYS A 12 -0.69 -12.71 3.17
C LYS A 12 -1.99 -12.95 3.93
N SER A 13 -1.96 -13.01 5.26
CA SER A 13 -3.17 -13.15 6.08
C SER A 13 -3.98 -11.85 6.08
N LYS A 14 -5.30 -11.91 6.34
CA LYS A 14 -6.17 -10.71 6.44
C LYS A 14 -5.56 -9.63 7.35
N SER A 15 -5.10 -10.01 8.54
CA SER A 15 -4.49 -9.09 9.51
C SER A 15 -3.17 -8.49 8.97
N GLY A 16 -2.35 -9.29 8.30
CA GLY A 16 -1.12 -8.81 7.66
C GLY A 16 -1.36 -7.88 6.48
N THR A 17 -2.42 -8.14 5.69
CA THR A 17 -2.85 -7.28 4.58
C THR A 17 -3.39 -5.95 5.11
N TYR A 18 -4.23 -5.95 6.15
CA TYR A 18 -4.68 -4.71 6.81
C TYR A 18 -3.52 -3.87 7.35
N LEU A 19 -2.54 -4.52 7.99
CA LEU A 19 -1.34 -3.84 8.48
C LEU A 19 -0.52 -3.24 7.32
N SER A 20 -0.41 -3.97 6.20
CA SER A 20 0.28 -3.49 5.01
C SER A 20 -0.43 -2.27 4.41
N ILE A 21 -1.76 -2.32 4.28
CA ILE A 21 -2.57 -1.16 3.83
C ILE A 21 -2.35 0.03 4.76
N ALA A 22 -2.40 -0.17 6.08
CA ALA A 22 -2.24 0.89 7.06
C ALA A 22 -0.85 1.56 6.97
N THR A 23 0.21 0.76 6.87
CA THR A 23 1.58 1.29 6.74
C THR A 23 1.81 2.01 5.41
N THR A 24 1.25 1.50 4.30
CA THR A 24 1.27 2.18 3.00
C THR A 24 0.50 3.49 3.04
N ALA A 25 -0.71 3.51 3.61
CA ALA A 25 -1.52 4.72 3.74
C ALA A 25 -0.83 5.79 4.61
N PHE A 26 -0.15 5.38 5.68
CA PHE A 26 0.65 6.30 6.49
C PHE A 26 1.80 6.93 5.68
N GLY A 27 2.52 6.12 4.88
CA GLY A 27 3.56 6.62 3.98
C GLY A 27 3.04 7.62 2.93
N ALA A 28 1.79 7.42 2.46
CA ALA A 28 1.13 8.31 1.51
C ALA A 28 0.98 9.75 2.02
N LEU A 29 0.84 9.94 3.34
CA LEU A 29 0.80 11.28 3.94
C LEU A 29 2.09 12.07 3.71
N GLY A 30 3.24 11.38 3.70
CA GLY A 30 4.53 11.99 3.40
C GLY A 30 4.63 12.45 1.95
N VAL A 31 4.17 11.61 1.01
CA VAL A 31 4.10 11.96 -0.42
C VAL A 31 3.16 13.13 -0.66
N ALA A 32 1.98 13.13 -0.02
CA ALA A 32 1.02 14.25 -0.12
C ALA A 32 1.63 15.59 0.33
N LYS A 33 2.39 15.60 1.43
CA LYS A 33 3.12 16.79 1.90
C LYS A 33 4.17 17.26 0.89
N ARG A 34 4.95 16.34 0.31
CA ARG A 34 5.96 16.67 -0.72
C ARG A 34 5.30 17.24 -1.98
N LEU A 35 4.21 16.64 -2.44
CA LEU A 35 3.42 17.14 -3.57
C LEU A 35 2.92 18.56 -3.32
N LYS A 36 2.36 18.83 -2.14
CA LYS A 36 1.91 20.17 -1.75
C LYS A 36 3.06 21.18 -1.74
N LYS A 37 4.19 20.81 -1.11
CA LYS A 37 5.39 21.65 -1.01
C LYS A 37 5.99 21.96 -2.38
N ALA A 38 6.13 20.95 -3.23
CA ALA A 38 6.66 21.10 -4.59
C ALA A 38 5.79 22.04 -5.44
N ARG A 39 4.45 21.96 -5.28
CA ARG A 39 3.54 22.91 -5.94
C ARG A 39 3.72 24.35 -5.44
N THR A 40 3.88 24.56 -4.14
CA THR A 40 4.06 25.91 -3.58
C THR A 40 5.41 26.52 -3.94
N GLU A 41 6.46 25.71 -3.99
CA GLU A 41 7.83 26.16 -4.26
C GLU A 41 8.19 26.12 -5.76
N LYS A 42 7.27 25.65 -6.62
CA LYS A 42 7.48 25.45 -8.06
C LYS A 42 8.65 24.52 -8.39
N ASP A 43 8.98 23.60 -7.48
CA ASP A 43 10.00 22.58 -7.70
C ASP A 43 9.43 21.47 -8.62
N THR A 44 9.73 21.58 -9.91
CA THR A 44 9.16 20.71 -10.94
C THR A 44 9.68 19.28 -10.84
N LEU A 45 10.94 19.09 -10.42
CA LEU A 45 11.53 17.75 -10.32
C LEU A 45 10.90 16.97 -9.18
N VAL A 46 10.77 17.59 -8.00
CA VAL A 46 10.11 16.97 -6.86
C VAL A 46 8.62 16.77 -7.12
N LEU A 47 7.99 17.66 -7.87
CA LEU A 47 6.58 17.49 -8.24
C LEU A 47 6.35 16.24 -9.10
N ILE A 48 7.22 15.98 -10.08
CA ILE A 48 7.15 14.79 -10.93
C ILE A 48 7.40 13.53 -10.09
N ASP A 49 8.47 13.51 -9.30
CA ASP A 49 8.79 12.38 -8.41
C ASP A 49 7.65 12.04 -7.44
N ALA A 50 7.11 13.06 -6.76
CA ALA A 50 6.01 12.88 -5.83
C ALA A 50 4.72 12.42 -6.53
N THR A 51 4.50 12.83 -7.79
CA THR A 51 3.36 12.36 -8.60
C THR A 51 3.52 10.87 -8.96
N VAL A 52 4.69 10.46 -9.44
CA VAL A 52 4.97 9.03 -9.73
C VAL A 52 4.83 8.19 -8.45
N SER A 53 5.36 8.68 -7.33
CA SER A 53 5.21 8.04 -6.03
C SER A 53 3.75 7.90 -5.61
N ALA A 54 2.92 8.93 -5.84
CA ALA A 54 1.49 8.86 -5.53
C ALA A 54 0.78 7.79 -6.38
N VAL A 55 1.07 7.71 -7.68
CA VAL A 55 0.52 6.67 -8.57
C VAL A 55 0.92 5.26 -8.11
N ALA A 56 2.19 5.08 -7.71
CA ALA A 56 2.67 3.81 -7.19
C ALA A 56 1.94 3.39 -5.91
N ILE A 57 1.69 4.34 -5.00
CA ILE A 57 0.93 4.09 -3.76
C ILE A 57 -0.52 3.67 -4.07
N VAL A 58 -1.21 4.41 -4.94
CA VAL A 58 -2.60 4.09 -5.33
C VAL A 58 -2.66 2.69 -5.94
N THR A 59 -1.74 2.36 -6.84
CA THR A 59 -1.66 1.04 -7.48
C THR A 59 -1.38 -0.06 -6.45
N GLY A 60 -0.44 0.15 -5.54
CA GLY A 60 -0.12 -0.80 -4.48
C GLY A 60 -1.30 -1.05 -3.54
N LEU A 61 -2.02 0.00 -3.14
CA LEU A 61 -3.23 -0.12 -2.32
C LEU A 61 -4.35 -0.86 -3.06
N ALA A 62 -4.52 -0.62 -4.36
CA ALA A 62 -5.51 -1.33 -5.17
C ALA A 62 -5.20 -2.84 -5.22
N ILE A 63 -3.92 -3.22 -5.34
CA ILE A 63 -3.49 -4.62 -5.31
C ILE A 63 -3.80 -5.24 -3.95
N LEU A 64 -3.42 -4.58 -2.85
CA LEU A 64 -3.68 -5.07 -1.48
C LEU A 64 -5.17 -5.20 -1.19
N TYR A 65 -5.98 -4.26 -1.65
CA TYR A 65 -7.44 -4.33 -1.52
C TYR A 65 -8.03 -5.51 -2.29
N ARG A 66 -7.55 -5.75 -3.52
CA ARG A 66 -7.95 -6.93 -4.30
C ARG A 66 -7.58 -8.23 -3.58
N GLU A 67 -6.40 -8.30 -2.97
CA GLU A 67 -5.98 -9.45 -2.17
C GLU A 67 -6.85 -9.64 -0.94
N LEU A 68 -7.14 -8.56 -0.20
CA LEU A 68 -8.02 -8.60 0.96
C LEU A 68 -9.41 -9.13 0.59
N LYS A 69 -9.97 -8.68 -0.53
CA LYS A 69 -11.26 -9.18 -1.03
C LYS A 69 -11.19 -10.66 -1.40
N ARG A 70 -10.13 -11.09 -2.10
CA ARG A 70 -9.94 -12.51 -2.45
C ARG A 70 -9.86 -13.40 -1.21
N LEU A 71 -9.15 -12.97 -0.16
CA LEU A 71 -9.10 -13.68 1.12
C LEU A 71 -10.47 -13.72 1.82
N GLY A 72 -11.34 -12.74 1.58
CA GLY A 72 -12.73 -12.77 2.04
C GLY A 72 -13.57 -13.78 1.28
N ASP A 73 -13.48 -13.77 -0.05
CA ASP A 73 -14.23 -14.62 -0.97
C ASP A 73 -13.80 -16.11 -0.89
N ASP A 74 -12.50 -16.39 -0.73
CA ASP A 74 -11.96 -17.75 -0.59
C ASP A 74 -12.41 -18.40 0.74
N ASP A 75 -12.60 -17.61 1.81
CA ASP A 75 -13.08 -18.11 3.10
C ASP A 75 -14.59 -18.45 3.08
N VAL A 76 -15.41 -17.78 2.25
CA VAL A 76 -16.87 -18.04 2.15
C VAL A 76 -17.23 -19.19 1.21
N LEU A 77 -16.33 -19.60 0.31
CA LEU A 77 -16.53 -20.77 -0.58
C LEU A 77 -16.15 -22.11 0.08
N LEU A 78 -15.63 -22.08 1.30
CA LEU A 78 -15.23 -23.26 2.09
C LEU A 78 -16.13 -23.47 3.33
N GLY A 79 -17.21 -22.69 3.46
CA GLY A 79 -18.26 -22.84 4.48
C GLY A 79 -19.45 -23.65 3.99
#